data_AF-A0A4S2ABD7-F1
#
_entry.id   AF-A0A4S2ABD7-F1
#
_cell.length_a   1.000
_cell.length_b   1.000
_cell.length_c   1.000
_cell.angle_alpha   90.00
_cell.angle_beta   90.00
_cell.angle_gamma   90.00
#
_symmetry.space_group_name_H-M   'P 1'
#
loop_
_entity.id
_entity.type
_entity.pdbx_description
1 polymer ?
#
loop_
_entity_poly.entity_id
_entity_poly.type
_entity_poly.pdbx_seq_one_letter_code
_entity_poly.pdbx_strand_id
1 'polypeptide(L)'
;MLIYSNPLLLKAVKDINKIGSECTHTKSIREISEDDVKNTIDRLFDLYASILIEYFEKYKFGSNLQIVYSFSILPPIIRYITLNYLYEKHPDNLMIIDKLSLVLLKALNKDAAMDWLQERKDVLEKTHSVSPDAHKATIEKFGEEIANMLYNSAPNMYDLCSERVELVAGEIETRGKLYNDFESAIVFYQKEGIVEGSSPEIKEFNSIMEFLYLGRKSQK
;
A
#
# COMPACT_ATOMS: atom_id res chain seq x y z
N MET A 1 -1.72 23.14 -8.55
CA MET A 1 -1.92 22.83 -9.99
C MET A 1 -0.69 22.08 -10.48
N LEU A 2 -0.64 20.76 -10.28
CA LEU A 2 0.36 19.82 -10.84
C LEU A 2 -0.27 18.42 -10.97
N ILE A 3 -1.49 18.32 -11.52
CA ILE A 3 -2.16 17.03 -11.77
C ILE A 3 -1.57 16.32 -13.02
N TYR A 4 -0.60 16.93 -13.70
CA TYR A 4 -0.17 16.54 -15.06
C TYR A 4 1.15 15.75 -15.16
N SER A 5 1.78 15.34 -14.05
CA SER A 5 3.11 14.70 -14.13
C SER A 5 3.16 13.25 -13.67
N ASN A 6 2.05 12.61 -13.25
CA ASN A 6 2.03 11.18 -12.94
C ASN A 6 1.61 10.36 -14.18
N PRO A 7 2.54 9.62 -14.84
CA PRO A 7 2.22 8.84 -16.03
C PRO A 7 1.17 7.75 -15.78
N LEU A 8 1.12 7.22 -14.55
CA LEU A 8 0.14 6.23 -14.12
C LEU A 8 -1.29 6.82 -14.19
N LEU A 9 -1.49 8.01 -13.62
CA LEU A 9 -2.76 8.73 -13.64
C LEU A 9 -3.20 9.08 -15.06
N LEU A 10 -2.30 9.65 -15.86
CA LEU A 10 -2.60 10.07 -17.23
C LEU A 10 -3.03 8.87 -18.09
N LYS A 11 -2.33 7.74 -17.95
CA LYS A 11 -2.68 6.50 -18.65
C LYS A 11 -4.04 5.99 -18.18
N ALA A 12 -4.27 5.92 -16.87
CA ALA A 12 -5.54 5.47 -16.29
C ALA A 12 -6.74 6.29 -16.80
N VAL A 13 -6.66 7.62 -16.72
CA VAL A 13 -7.73 8.52 -17.17
C VAL A 13 -7.97 8.39 -18.68
N LYS A 14 -6.90 8.31 -19.48
CA LYS A 14 -7.02 8.15 -20.94
C LYS A 14 -7.71 6.84 -21.31
N ASP A 15 -7.32 5.75 -20.68
CA ASP A 15 -7.85 4.41 -20.99
C ASP A 15 -9.31 4.26 -20.54
N ILE A 16 -9.66 4.79 -19.35
CA ILE A 16 -11.06 4.84 -18.87
C ILE A 16 -11.93 5.68 -19.81
N ASN A 17 -11.47 6.87 -20.19
CA ASN A 17 -12.23 7.75 -21.09
C ASN A 17 -12.43 7.12 -22.47
N LYS A 18 -11.45 6.38 -22.98
CA LYS A 18 -11.56 5.68 -24.26
C LYS A 18 -12.71 4.68 -24.24
N ILE A 19 -12.72 3.78 -23.25
CA ILE A 19 -13.76 2.75 -23.13
C ILE A 19 -15.13 3.41 -22.87
N GLY A 20 -15.20 4.38 -21.96
CA GLY A 20 -16.45 5.10 -21.67
C GLY A 20 -17.04 5.84 -22.87
N SER A 21 -16.18 6.42 -23.72
CA SER A 21 -16.62 7.05 -24.96
C SER A 21 -17.17 6.02 -25.95
N GLU A 22 -16.50 4.88 -26.11
CA GLU A 22 -16.96 3.78 -26.97
C GLU A 22 -18.34 3.24 -26.54
N CYS A 23 -18.64 3.21 -25.24
CA CYS A 23 -19.94 2.79 -24.69
C CYS A 23 -21.08 3.81 -24.88
N THR A 24 -20.78 5.10 -25.05
CA THR A 24 -21.79 6.17 -25.16
C THR A 24 -22.08 6.59 -26.59
N HIS A 25 -21.19 6.26 -27.54
CA HIS A 25 -21.40 6.53 -28.94
C HIS A 25 -22.35 5.51 -29.57
N THR A 26 -23.55 5.97 -29.96
CA THR A 26 -24.62 5.20 -30.62
C THR A 26 -24.25 4.53 -31.95
N LYS A 27 -23.05 4.79 -32.48
CA LYS A 27 -22.51 4.13 -33.69
C LYS A 27 -21.59 2.95 -33.38
N SER A 28 -21.22 2.73 -32.12
CA SER A 28 -20.45 1.56 -31.72
C SER A 28 -21.40 0.37 -31.55
N ILE A 29 -21.27 -0.61 -32.44
CA ILE A 29 -22.02 -1.89 -32.40
C ILE A 29 -21.22 -3.00 -31.70
N ARG A 30 -20.04 -2.67 -31.17
CA ARG A 30 -19.20 -3.63 -30.46
C ARG A 30 -19.81 -3.90 -29.09
N GLU A 31 -19.98 -5.18 -28.77
CA GLU A 31 -20.31 -5.62 -27.42
C GLU A 31 -19.12 -5.43 -26.48
N ILE A 32 -19.40 -4.97 -25.26
CA ILE A 32 -18.40 -4.83 -24.21
C ILE A 32 -18.11 -6.19 -23.62
N SER A 33 -16.84 -6.60 -23.68
CA SER A 33 -16.38 -7.87 -23.14
C SER A 33 -16.09 -7.78 -21.64
N GLU A 34 -16.00 -8.93 -20.98
CA GLU A 34 -15.52 -9.01 -19.59
C GLU A 34 -14.11 -8.44 -19.43
N ASP A 35 -13.24 -8.61 -20.44
CA ASP A 35 -11.89 -8.05 -20.44
C ASP A 35 -11.91 -6.51 -20.50
N ASP A 36 -12.84 -5.91 -21.23
CA ASP A 36 -12.99 -4.45 -21.27
C ASP A 36 -13.38 -3.92 -19.88
N VAL A 37 -14.29 -4.62 -19.19
CA VAL A 37 -14.70 -4.27 -17.82
C VAL A 37 -13.52 -4.42 -16.86
N LYS A 38 -12.83 -5.57 -16.90
CA LYS A 38 -11.68 -5.84 -16.04
C LYS A 38 -10.57 -4.81 -16.23
N ASN A 39 -10.20 -4.53 -17.48
CA ASN A 39 -9.20 -3.52 -17.80
C ASN A 39 -9.60 -2.15 -17.24
N THR A 40 -10.88 -1.76 -17.38
CA THR A 40 -11.38 -0.49 -16.84
C THR A 40 -11.26 -0.44 -15.32
N ILE A 41 -11.57 -1.54 -14.62
CA ILE A 41 -11.41 -1.66 -13.16
C ILE A 41 -9.93 -1.55 -12.77
N ASP A 42 -9.03 -2.21 -13.49
CA ASP A 42 -7.59 -2.12 -13.22
C ASP A 42 -7.07 -0.68 -13.42
N ARG A 43 -7.56 0.04 -14.44
CA ARG A 43 -7.25 1.47 -14.63
C ARG A 43 -7.83 2.33 -13.49
N LEU A 44 -8.99 1.97 -12.94
CA LEU A 44 -9.56 2.67 -11.79
C LEU A 44 -8.69 2.48 -10.54
N PHE A 45 -8.14 1.28 -10.32
CA PHE A 45 -7.18 1.05 -9.24
C PHE A 45 -5.89 1.84 -9.43
N ASP A 46 -5.37 1.97 -10.65
CA ASP A 46 -4.23 2.83 -10.96
C ASP A 46 -4.52 4.31 -10.65
N LEU A 47 -5.75 4.78 -10.92
CA LEU A 47 -6.18 6.14 -10.57
C LEU A 47 -6.20 6.32 -9.05
N TYR A 48 -6.80 5.40 -8.30
CA TYR A 48 -6.83 5.46 -6.84
C TYR A 48 -5.43 5.43 -6.22
N ALA A 49 -4.57 4.53 -6.71
CA ALA A 49 -3.18 4.47 -6.28
C ALA A 49 -2.44 5.78 -6.60
N SER A 50 -2.72 6.43 -7.73
CA SER A 50 -2.08 7.70 -8.09
C SER A 50 -2.38 8.82 -7.10
N ILE A 51 -3.61 8.88 -6.56
CA ILE A 51 -3.99 9.86 -5.52
C ILE A 51 -3.18 9.62 -4.24
N LEU A 52 -3.02 8.34 -3.84
CA LEU A 52 -2.25 7.96 -2.66
C LEU A 52 -0.74 8.18 -2.86
N ILE A 53 -0.23 7.96 -4.08
CA ILE A 53 1.15 8.27 -4.44
C ILE A 53 1.40 9.76 -4.27
N GLU A 54 0.56 10.64 -4.84
CA GLU A 54 0.70 12.09 -4.68
C GLU A 54 0.67 12.51 -3.21
N TYR A 55 -0.21 11.89 -2.42
CA TYR A 55 -0.25 12.11 -0.98
C TYR A 55 1.07 11.73 -0.28
N PHE A 56 1.62 10.54 -0.56
CA PHE A 56 2.84 10.06 0.11
C PHE A 56 4.15 10.67 -0.43
N GLU A 57 4.14 11.25 -1.63
CA GLU A 57 5.22 12.13 -2.10
C GLU A 57 5.26 13.44 -1.32
N LYS A 58 4.09 13.92 -0.85
CA LYS A 58 3.97 15.11 -0.02
C LYS A 58 4.24 14.82 1.46
N TYR A 59 3.78 13.68 1.96
CA TYR A 59 3.91 13.23 3.35
C TYR A 59 4.62 11.88 3.41
N LYS A 60 5.89 11.87 3.86
CA LYS A 60 6.75 10.68 3.83
C LYS A 60 6.06 9.44 4.42
N PHE A 61 5.91 8.38 3.63
CA PHE A 61 5.33 7.12 4.11
C PHE A 61 6.07 6.60 5.36
N GLY A 62 5.32 6.30 6.42
CA GLY A 62 5.87 5.87 7.71
C GLY A 62 6.08 6.97 8.75
N SER A 63 5.92 8.26 8.41
CA SER A 63 5.98 9.37 9.37
C SER A 63 4.87 9.31 10.42
N ASN A 64 3.69 8.84 10.03
CA ASN A 64 2.51 8.74 10.88
C ASN A 64 1.95 7.31 10.85
N LEU A 65 2.16 6.58 11.95
CA LEU A 65 1.78 5.17 12.05
C LEU A 65 0.26 4.93 12.00
N GLN A 66 -0.56 5.91 12.41
CA GLN A 66 -2.02 5.80 12.29
C GLN A 66 -2.46 5.87 10.84
N ILE A 67 -1.80 6.69 10.02
CA ILE A 67 -2.03 6.73 8.57
C ILE A 67 -1.59 5.43 7.92
N VAL A 68 -0.43 4.88 8.29
CA VAL A 68 0.02 3.56 7.77
C VAL A 68 -0.97 2.45 8.13
N TYR A 69 -1.51 2.48 9.35
CA TYR A 69 -2.53 1.54 9.80
C TYR A 69 -3.80 1.65 8.95
N SER A 70 -4.38 2.84 8.84
CA SER A 70 -5.58 3.07 8.04
C SER A 70 -5.37 2.80 6.55
N PHE A 71 -4.23 3.19 5.99
CA PHE A 71 -3.83 2.84 4.62
C PHE A 71 -3.83 1.33 4.40
N SER A 72 -3.41 0.54 5.40
CA SER A 72 -3.37 -0.92 5.32
C SER A 72 -4.76 -1.54 5.12
N ILE A 73 -5.84 -0.85 5.49
CA ILE A 73 -7.23 -1.30 5.32
C ILE A 73 -7.66 -1.33 3.83
N LEU A 74 -7.02 -0.54 2.97
CA LEU A 74 -7.34 -0.54 1.54
C LEU A 74 -7.18 -1.93 0.90
N PRO A 75 -7.90 -2.22 -0.20
CA PRO A 75 -7.70 -3.44 -0.98
C PRO A 75 -6.21 -3.67 -1.30
N PRO A 76 -5.69 -4.90 -1.16
CA PRO A 76 -4.27 -5.20 -1.36
C PRO A 76 -3.72 -4.70 -2.70
N ILE A 77 -4.50 -4.74 -3.78
CA ILE A 77 -4.03 -4.32 -5.11
C ILE A 77 -3.66 -2.84 -5.17
N ILE A 78 -4.47 -1.96 -4.57
CA ILE A 78 -4.21 -0.50 -4.54
C ILE A 78 -2.97 -0.20 -3.71
N ARG A 79 -2.84 -0.89 -2.57
CA ARG A 79 -1.67 -0.78 -1.69
C ARG A 79 -0.41 -1.24 -2.39
N TYR A 80 -0.48 -2.34 -3.15
CA TYR A 80 0.64 -2.85 -3.94
C TYR A 80 1.10 -1.83 -4.98
N ILE A 81 0.20 -1.30 -5.81
CA ILE A 81 0.55 -0.32 -6.84
C ILE A 81 1.20 0.93 -6.20
N THR A 82 0.62 1.42 -5.10
CA THR A 82 1.15 2.57 -4.36
C THR A 82 2.54 2.30 -3.79
N LEU A 83 2.71 1.21 -3.06
CA LEU A 83 3.98 0.87 -2.39
C LEU A 83 5.09 0.48 -3.37
N ASN A 84 4.75 -0.18 -4.48
CA ASN A 84 5.74 -0.50 -5.51
C ASN A 84 6.30 0.78 -6.13
N TYR A 85 5.45 1.75 -6.46
CA TYR A 85 5.89 3.06 -6.95
C TYR A 85 6.76 3.79 -5.92
N LEU A 86 6.34 3.84 -4.65
CA LEU A 86 7.11 4.51 -3.61
C LEU A 86 8.45 3.82 -3.34
N TYR A 87 8.53 2.49 -3.45
CA TYR A 87 9.77 1.74 -3.29
C TYR A 87 10.78 2.06 -4.38
N GLU A 88 10.34 2.20 -5.64
CA GLU A 88 11.23 2.59 -6.75
C GLU A 88 11.90 3.95 -6.51
N LYS A 89 11.25 4.86 -5.77
CA LYS A 89 11.79 6.19 -5.43
C LYS A 89 12.52 6.26 -4.09
N HIS A 90 12.07 5.48 -3.12
CA HIS A 90 12.58 5.50 -1.74
C HIS A 90 12.94 4.08 -1.29
N PRO A 91 13.90 3.41 -1.96
CA PRO A 91 14.21 2.01 -1.71
C PRO A 91 14.83 1.75 -0.33
N ASP A 92 15.28 2.80 0.36
CA ASP A 92 15.84 2.80 1.71
C ASP A 92 14.79 2.97 2.82
N ASN A 93 13.54 3.27 2.48
CA ASN A 93 12.48 3.43 3.48
C ASN A 93 12.03 2.07 4.02
N LEU A 94 12.48 1.76 5.25
CA LEU A 94 12.20 0.49 5.93
C LEU A 94 10.69 0.16 6.04
N MET A 95 9.84 1.17 6.23
CA MET A 95 8.40 0.97 6.33
C MET A 95 7.77 0.59 4.98
N ILE A 96 8.31 1.13 3.88
CA ILE A 96 7.87 0.73 2.53
C ILE A 96 8.28 -0.71 2.25
N ILE A 97 9.53 -1.10 2.56
CA ILE A 97 10.03 -2.47 2.37
C ILE A 97 9.15 -3.47 3.15
N ASP A 98 8.93 -3.21 4.44
CA ASP A 98 8.10 -4.08 5.29
C ASP A 98 6.69 -4.23 4.71
N LYS A 99 6.01 -3.12 4.42
CA LYS A 99 4.63 -3.16 3.93
C LYS A 99 4.51 -3.71 2.52
N LEU A 100 5.51 -3.51 1.67
CA LEU A 100 5.53 -4.02 0.29
C LEU A 100 5.67 -5.56 0.28
N SER A 101 6.54 -6.12 1.12
CA SER A 101 6.68 -7.59 1.24
C SER A 101 5.35 -8.25 1.66
N LEU A 102 4.65 -7.65 2.64
CA LEU A 102 3.36 -8.15 3.12
C LEU A 102 2.20 -7.93 2.14
N VAL A 103 2.22 -6.86 1.33
CA VAL A 103 1.16 -6.63 0.35
C VAL A 103 1.31 -7.52 -0.87
N LEU A 104 2.54 -7.85 -1.29
CA LEU A 104 2.79 -8.84 -2.35
C LEU A 104 2.13 -10.18 -1.99
N LEU A 105 2.31 -10.65 -0.76
CA LEU A 105 1.63 -11.85 -0.24
C LEU A 105 0.10 -11.73 -0.34
N LYS A 106 -0.46 -10.59 0.07
CA LYS A 106 -1.91 -10.38 0.17
C LYS A 106 -2.57 -10.15 -1.20
N ALA A 107 -1.90 -9.46 -2.11
CA ALA A 107 -2.41 -9.13 -3.45
C ALA A 107 -2.19 -10.28 -4.44
N LEU A 108 -1.06 -10.97 -4.31
CA LEU A 108 -0.65 -12.07 -5.17
C LEU A 108 -0.66 -13.35 -4.34
N ASN A 109 0.51 -13.84 -3.94
CA ASN A 109 0.72 -15.07 -3.18
C ASN A 109 2.08 -15.05 -2.46
N LYS A 110 2.35 -16.10 -1.68
CA LYS A 110 3.58 -16.26 -0.92
C LYS A 110 4.83 -16.28 -1.81
N ASP A 111 4.79 -17.02 -2.91
CA ASP A 111 5.93 -17.13 -3.84
C ASP A 111 6.33 -15.76 -4.37
N ALA A 112 5.39 -14.94 -4.82
CA ALA A 112 5.67 -13.59 -5.29
C ALA A 112 6.32 -12.69 -4.22
N ALA A 113 5.93 -12.84 -2.95
CA ALA A 113 6.55 -12.08 -1.86
C ALA A 113 7.98 -12.57 -1.56
N MET A 114 8.19 -13.88 -1.54
CA MET A 114 9.49 -14.48 -1.29
C MET A 114 10.47 -14.25 -2.44
N ASP A 115 10.01 -14.34 -3.69
CA ASP A 115 10.80 -14.03 -4.88
C ASP A 115 11.25 -12.56 -4.86
N TRP A 116 10.36 -11.63 -4.52
CA TRP A 116 10.71 -10.21 -4.41
C TRP A 116 11.81 -9.94 -3.37
N LEU A 117 11.75 -10.64 -2.23
CA LEU A 117 12.78 -10.57 -1.19
C LEU A 117 14.10 -11.19 -1.68
N GLN A 118 14.03 -12.36 -2.32
CA GLN A 118 15.18 -13.12 -2.79
C GLN A 118 15.95 -12.37 -3.90
N GLU A 119 15.25 -11.71 -4.82
CA GLU A 119 15.83 -10.83 -5.84
C GLU A 119 16.62 -9.65 -5.24
N ARG A 120 16.28 -9.24 -4.01
CA ARG A 120 16.85 -8.06 -3.32
C ARG A 120 17.73 -8.42 -2.14
N LYS A 121 18.02 -9.72 -1.96
CA LYS A 121 18.73 -10.26 -0.80
C LYS A 121 20.02 -9.51 -0.47
N ASP A 122 20.88 -9.30 -1.46
CA ASP A 122 22.18 -8.63 -1.29
C ASP A 122 22.10 -7.21 -0.71
N VAL A 123 20.99 -6.52 -0.95
CA VAL A 123 20.71 -5.18 -0.44
C VAL A 123 20.05 -5.27 0.93
N LEU A 124 19.04 -6.15 1.07
CA LEU A 124 18.23 -6.25 2.28
C LEU A 124 19.00 -6.86 3.46
N GLU A 125 19.93 -7.79 3.22
CA GLU A 125 20.80 -8.34 4.27
C GLU A 125 21.75 -7.29 4.87
N LYS A 126 22.09 -6.25 4.10
CA LYS A 126 22.91 -5.11 4.55
C LYS A 126 22.08 -3.98 5.13
N THR A 127 20.77 -4.04 5.00
CA THR A 127 19.85 -3.00 5.44
C THR A 127 19.38 -3.32 6.85
N HIS A 128 19.67 -2.44 7.80
CA HIS A 128 19.25 -2.62 9.19
C HIS A 128 17.73 -2.46 9.31
N SER A 129 17.08 -3.31 10.11
CA SER A 129 15.63 -3.20 10.37
C SER A 129 15.21 -2.08 11.32
N VAL A 130 16.17 -1.43 11.99
CA VAL A 130 15.90 -0.36 12.95
C VAL A 130 16.31 0.95 12.31
N SER A 131 15.36 1.88 12.17
CA SER A 131 15.66 3.19 11.59
C SER A 131 16.54 4.01 12.56
N PRO A 132 17.33 4.97 12.04
CA PRO A 132 18.10 5.88 12.88
C PRO A 132 17.22 6.63 13.89
N ASP A 133 16.02 7.06 13.49
CA ASP A 133 15.08 7.76 14.36
C ASP A 133 14.54 6.85 15.47
N ALA A 134 14.22 5.58 15.16
CA ALA A 134 13.79 4.61 16.16
C ALA A 134 14.91 4.27 17.15
N HIS A 135 16.14 4.14 16.66
CA HIS A 135 17.31 3.94 17.50
C HIS A 135 17.53 5.14 18.44
N LYS A 136 17.48 6.36 17.92
CA LYS A 136 17.60 7.59 18.71
C LYS A 136 16.51 7.68 19.78
N ALA A 137 15.25 7.42 19.42
CA ALA A 137 14.13 7.42 20.38
C ALA A 137 14.32 6.34 21.47
N THR A 138 14.94 5.21 21.13
CA THR A 138 15.27 4.14 22.08
C THR A 138 16.37 4.58 23.04
N ILE A 139 17.41 5.28 22.57
CA ILE A 139 18.45 5.88 23.43
C ILE A 139 17.82 6.85 24.42
N GLU A 140 16.96 7.76 23.95
CA GLU A 140 16.31 8.76 24.80
C GLU A 140 15.43 8.11 25.89
N LYS A 141 14.84 6.96 25.60
CA LYS A 141 13.91 6.27 26.51
C LYS A 141 14.57 5.29 27.47
N PHE A 142 15.61 4.58 27.03
CA PHE A 142 16.19 3.44 27.75
C PHE A 142 17.70 3.54 27.99
N GLY A 143 18.36 4.57 27.46
CA GLY A 143 19.81 4.75 27.54
C GLY A 143 20.57 4.05 26.42
N GLU A 144 21.81 4.47 26.22
CA GLU A 144 22.67 4.07 25.10
C GLU A 144 23.03 2.58 25.10
N GLU A 145 23.36 2.01 26.27
CA GLU A 145 23.74 0.59 26.37
C GLU A 145 22.61 -0.34 25.91
N ILE A 146 21.38 -0.12 26.40
CA ILE A 146 20.21 -0.92 26.03
C ILE A 146 19.84 -0.70 24.56
N ALA A 147 19.87 0.55 24.09
CA ALA A 147 19.56 0.87 22.69
C ALA A 147 20.53 0.21 21.71
N ASN A 148 21.83 0.22 22.01
CA ASN A 148 22.86 -0.42 21.19
C ASN A 148 22.72 -1.94 21.20
N MET A 149 22.39 -2.54 22.35
CA MET A 149 22.10 -3.98 22.43
C MET A 149 20.92 -4.37 21.53
N LEU A 150 19.80 -3.63 21.60
CA LEU A 150 18.61 -3.89 20.78
C LEU A 150 18.86 -3.65 19.29
N TYR A 151 19.63 -2.61 18.95
CA TYR A 151 20.01 -2.33 17.58
C TYR A 151 20.85 -3.47 17.01
N ASN A 152 21.97 -3.81 17.64
CA ASN A 152 22.90 -4.83 17.14
C ASN A 152 22.31 -6.25 17.11
N SER A 153 21.27 -6.52 17.89
CA SER A 153 20.60 -7.83 17.91
C SER A 153 19.39 -7.91 16.97
N ALA A 154 18.94 -6.79 16.39
CA ALA A 154 17.82 -6.83 15.49
C ALA A 154 18.21 -7.52 14.17
N PRO A 155 17.31 -8.30 13.56
CA PRO A 155 17.55 -8.89 12.25
C PRO A 155 17.78 -7.81 11.19
N ASN A 156 18.42 -8.15 10.08
CA ASN A 156 18.41 -7.30 8.89
C ASN A 156 17.01 -7.31 8.24
N MET A 157 16.79 -6.46 7.24
CA MET A 157 15.49 -6.36 6.58
C MET A 157 15.09 -7.61 5.81
N TYR A 158 16.05 -8.38 5.27
CA TYR A 158 15.74 -9.64 4.59
C TYR A 158 15.13 -10.65 5.56
N ASP A 159 15.80 -10.88 6.69
CA ASP A 159 15.35 -11.84 7.70
C ASP A 159 14.04 -11.39 8.34
N LEU A 160 13.91 -10.12 8.71
CA LEU A 160 12.68 -9.58 9.31
C LEU A 160 11.47 -9.73 8.37
N CYS A 161 11.61 -9.34 7.10
CA CYS A 161 10.52 -9.42 6.16
C CYS A 161 10.18 -10.87 5.80
N SER A 162 11.18 -11.74 5.66
CA SER A 162 10.96 -13.16 5.39
C SER A 162 10.16 -13.83 6.52
N GLU A 163 10.55 -13.61 7.77
CA GLU A 163 9.85 -14.14 8.94
C GLU A 163 8.40 -13.63 9.00
N ARG A 164 8.18 -12.35 8.74
CA ARG A 164 6.83 -11.75 8.76
C ARG A 164 5.96 -12.27 7.61
N VAL A 165 6.51 -12.45 6.42
CA VAL A 165 5.79 -13.05 5.28
C VAL A 165 5.38 -14.48 5.63
N GLU A 166 6.28 -15.28 6.18
CA GLU A 166 6.00 -16.66 6.61
C GLU A 166 4.89 -16.72 7.67
N LEU A 167 5.00 -15.89 8.71
CA LEU A 167 4.00 -15.82 9.78
C LEU A 167 2.62 -15.46 9.23
N VAL A 168 2.54 -14.39 8.42
CA VAL A 168 1.27 -13.92 7.86
C VAL A 168 0.72 -14.89 6.82
N ALA A 169 1.57 -15.59 6.08
CA ALA A 169 1.14 -16.64 5.15
C ALA A 169 0.45 -17.77 5.92
N GLY A 170 1.03 -18.24 7.02
CA GLY A 170 0.40 -19.24 7.89
C GLY A 170 -0.93 -18.77 8.49
N GLU A 171 -1.05 -17.50 8.88
CA GLU A 171 -2.34 -16.94 9.32
C GLU A 171 -3.40 -16.94 8.20
N ILE A 172 -3.00 -16.60 6.97
CA ILE A 172 -3.90 -16.59 5.81
C ILE A 172 -4.30 -18.03 5.44
N GLU A 173 -3.39 -19.00 5.51
CA GLU A 173 -3.70 -20.41 5.24
C GLU A 173 -4.69 -20.98 6.26
N THR A 174 -4.57 -20.58 7.53
CA THR A 174 -5.44 -21.09 8.61
C THR A 174 -6.79 -20.38 8.71
N ARG A 175 -6.85 -19.06 8.43
CA ARG A 175 -8.04 -18.23 8.68
C ARG A 175 -8.62 -17.58 7.42
N GLY A 176 -7.96 -17.71 6.28
CA GLY A 176 -8.28 -16.98 5.07
C GLY A 176 -7.80 -15.53 5.10
N LYS A 177 -7.97 -14.83 3.97
CA LYS A 177 -7.69 -13.39 3.89
C LYS A 177 -8.79 -12.62 4.65
N LEU A 178 -8.38 -11.62 5.43
CA LEU A 178 -9.31 -10.77 6.17
C LEU A 178 -10.25 -9.96 5.26
N TYR A 179 -9.71 -9.46 4.15
CA TYR A 179 -10.44 -8.79 3.06
C TYR A 179 -9.56 -8.78 1.80
N ASN A 180 -10.17 -8.53 0.64
CA ASN A 180 -9.44 -8.45 -0.63
C ASN A 180 -9.93 -7.31 -1.54
N ASP A 181 -11.14 -6.80 -1.32
CA ASP A 181 -11.77 -5.75 -2.11
C ASP A 181 -12.38 -4.67 -1.20
N PHE A 182 -12.92 -3.61 -1.78
CA PHE A 182 -13.51 -2.52 -1.00
C PHE A 182 -14.72 -2.97 -0.18
N GLU A 183 -15.52 -3.89 -0.72
CA GLU A 183 -16.78 -4.30 -0.09
C GLU A 183 -16.55 -5.22 1.12
N SER A 184 -15.46 -5.98 1.14
CA SER A 184 -15.00 -6.72 2.33
C SER A 184 -14.21 -5.83 3.31
N ALA A 185 -13.53 -4.79 2.83
CA ALA A 185 -12.73 -3.90 3.68
C ALA A 185 -13.54 -2.81 4.40
N ILE A 186 -14.71 -2.42 3.87
CA ILE A 186 -15.50 -1.27 4.37
C ILE A 186 -15.84 -1.37 5.87
N VAL A 187 -16.09 -2.57 6.40
CA VAL A 187 -16.40 -2.76 7.82
C VAL A 187 -15.23 -2.39 8.73
N PHE A 188 -14.00 -2.65 8.28
CA PHE A 188 -12.79 -2.26 9.00
C PHE A 188 -12.55 -0.76 8.90
N TYR A 189 -12.78 -0.18 7.73
CA TYR A 189 -12.67 1.27 7.53
C TYR A 189 -13.64 2.05 8.42
N GLN A 190 -14.91 1.61 8.49
CA GLN A 190 -15.92 2.26 9.33
C GLN A 190 -15.60 2.18 10.82
N LYS A 191 -14.94 1.09 11.25
CA LYS A 191 -14.59 0.87 12.65
C LYS A 191 -13.33 1.63 13.07
N GLU A 192 -12.29 1.60 12.23
CA GLU A 192 -10.92 1.99 12.64
C GLU A 192 -10.14 2.73 11.53
N GLY A 193 -10.78 3.06 10.41
CA GLY A 193 -10.12 3.69 9.26
C GLY A 193 -10.03 5.21 9.31
N ILE A 194 -10.79 5.88 10.19
CA ILE A 194 -10.69 7.33 10.36
C ILE A 194 -9.54 7.64 11.31
N VAL A 195 -8.53 8.37 10.82
CA VAL A 195 -7.38 8.76 11.63
C VAL A 195 -7.75 9.97 12.50
N GLU A 196 -7.49 9.89 13.80
CA GLU A 196 -7.75 10.98 14.73
C GLU A 196 -6.75 12.15 14.57
N GLY A 197 -7.25 13.37 14.78
CA GLY A 197 -6.46 14.60 14.76
C GLY A 197 -6.93 15.59 13.70
N SER A 198 -6.25 16.74 13.64
CA SER A 198 -6.69 17.89 12.84
C SER A 198 -5.58 18.52 11.98
N SER A 199 -4.42 17.86 11.90
CA SER A 199 -3.31 18.30 11.05
C SER A 199 -3.73 18.29 9.57
N PRO A 200 -3.09 19.12 8.73
CA PRO A 200 -3.34 19.08 7.28
C PRO A 200 -3.11 17.70 6.67
N GLU A 201 -2.06 17.00 7.11
CA GLU A 201 -1.73 15.62 6.71
C GLU A 201 -2.89 14.64 6.98
N ILE A 202 -3.46 14.69 8.19
CA ILE A 202 -4.55 13.79 8.61
C ILE A 202 -5.85 14.14 7.87
N LYS A 203 -6.18 15.43 7.76
CA LYS A 203 -7.39 15.88 7.06
C LYS A 203 -7.38 15.45 5.60
N GLU A 204 -6.26 15.66 4.91
CA GLU A 204 -6.10 15.28 3.50
C GLU A 204 -6.19 13.76 3.32
N PHE A 205 -5.53 12.98 4.18
CA PHE A 205 -5.61 11.53 4.13
C PHE A 205 -7.04 11.02 4.35
N ASN A 206 -7.72 11.50 5.40
CA ASN A 206 -9.09 11.10 5.69
C ASN A 206 -10.04 11.47 4.55
N SER A 207 -9.88 12.62 3.90
CA SER A 207 -10.66 12.98 2.71
C SER A 207 -10.42 12.03 1.53
N ILE A 208 -9.17 11.59 1.31
CA ILE A 208 -8.87 10.58 0.29
C ILE A 208 -9.55 9.26 0.64
N MET A 209 -9.39 8.77 1.88
CA MET A 209 -10.00 7.51 2.31
C MET A 209 -11.53 7.55 2.22
N GLU A 210 -12.16 8.65 2.62
CA GLU A 210 -13.60 8.86 2.49
C GLU A 210 -14.05 8.79 1.03
N PHE A 211 -13.32 9.45 0.12
CA PHE A 211 -13.59 9.39 -1.31
C PHE A 211 -13.48 7.95 -1.85
N LEU A 212 -12.44 7.21 -1.49
CA LEU A 212 -12.22 5.84 -1.97
C LEU A 212 -13.30 4.85 -1.49
N TYR A 213 -13.82 5.06 -0.28
CA TYR A 213 -14.89 4.25 0.30
C TYR A 213 -16.30 4.78 0.04
N LEU A 214 -16.45 5.89 -0.70
CA LEU A 214 -17.75 6.48 -0.98
C LEU A 214 -18.66 5.50 -1.73
N GLY A 215 -19.87 5.29 -1.19
CA GLY A 215 -20.88 4.41 -1.80
C GLY A 215 -20.64 2.91 -1.67
N ARG A 216 -19.53 2.48 -1.07
CA ARG A 216 -19.21 1.07 -0.78
C ARG A 216 -20.15 0.51 0.28
N LYS A 217 -20.49 -0.78 0.18
CA LYS A 217 -21.41 -1.48 1.09
C LYS A 217 -20.84 -2.84 1.43
N SER A 218 -20.94 -3.23 2.70
CA SER A 218 -20.45 -4.54 3.11
C SER A 218 -21.15 -5.64 2.33
N GLN A 219 -20.39 -6.64 1.87
CA GLN A 219 -20.96 -7.88 1.36
C GLN A 219 -21.83 -8.50 2.47
N LYS A 220 -23.08 -8.82 2.14
CA LYS A 220 -24.02 -9.48 3.05
C LYS A 220 -23.65 -10.95 3.24
#